data_AF-A0A935K8A2-F1
#
_entry.id   AF-A0A935K8A2-F1
#
_cell.length_a   1.000
_cell.length_b   1.000
_cell.length_c   1.000
_cell.angle_alpha   90.00
_cell.angle_beta   90.00
_cell.angle_gamma   90.00
#
_symmetry.space_group_name_H-M   'P 1'
#
loop_
_entity.id
_entity.type
_entity.pdbx_description
1 polymer ?
#
loop_
_entity_poly.entity_id
_entity_poly.type
_entity_poly.pdbx_seq_one_letter_code
_entity_poly.pdbx_strand_id
1 'polypeptide(L)'
;MNRFGLMLLSFSLLAGTALAQNSQRTKIQGNTEINATTNNMTAIAVGEGNVAKNRVGVVQGDQKGNTKINVAAGNVTTVAAGRNRKACTNIGGKVSDECK
;
A
#
# COMPACT_ATOMS: atom_id res chain seq x y z
N MET A 1 -32.43 -27.63 39.04
CA MET A 1 -31.82 -27.28 37.74
C MET A 1 -31.29 -25.85 37.84
N ASN A 2 -29.98 -25.68 38.02
CA ASN A 2 -29.35 -24.40 38.36
C ASN A 2 -29.45 -23.39 37.20
N ARG A 3 -30.33 -22.41 37.38
CA ARG A 3 -30.57 -21.26 36.48
C ARG A 3 -29.37 -20.32 36.33
N PHE A 4 -28.31 -20.51 37.11
CA PHE A 4 -27.05 -19.76 37.01
C PHE A 4 -26.13 -20.27 35.90
N GLY A 5 -26.29 -21.50 35.42
CA GLY A 5 -25.45 -22.05 34.33
C GLY A 5 -25.82 -21.53 32.94
N LEU A 6 -27.04 -21.02 32.76
CA LEU A 6 -27.57 -20.64 31.45
C LEU A 6 -27.29 -19.17 31.07
N MET A 7 -26.82 -18.35 32.01
CA MET A 7 -26.70 -16.89 31.83
C MET A 7 -25.27 -16.38 31.57
N LEU A 8 -24.25 -17.23 31.67
CA LEU A 8 -22.86 -16.86 31.36
C LEU A 8 -22.31 -17.52 30.08
N LEU A 9 -23.04 -18.50 29.52
CA LEU A 9 -22.74 -19.06 28.19
C LEU A 9 -23.01 -18.07 27.03
N SER A 10 -23.66 -16.95 27.32
CA SER A 10 -24.06 -15.91 26.36
C SER A 10 -23.02 -14.79 26.17
N PHE A 11 -21.89 -14.81 26.88
CA PHE A 11 -20.88 -13.75 26.80
C PHE A 11 -19.73 -14.03 25.80
N SER A 12 -19.78 -15.15 25.07
CA SER A 12 -18.64 -15.65 24.27
C SER A 12 -18.71 -15.35 22.76
N LEU A 13 -19.68 -14.56 22.28
CA LEU A 13 -19.94 -14.39 20.83
C LEU A 13 -19.37 -13.10 20.20
N LEU A 14 -18.57 -12.32 20.91
CA LEU A 14 -17.79 -11.23 20.32
C LEU A 14 -16.37 -11.69 19.95
N ALA A 15 -16.28 -12.86 19.30
CA ALA A 15 -15.07 -13.23 18.56
C ALA A 15 -15.02 -12.37 17.29
N GLY A 16 -14.60 -11.12 17.45
CA GLY A 16 -14.37 -10.19 16.35
C GLY A 16 -13.46 -10.86 15.32
N THR A 17 -13.96 -11.00 14.10
CA THR A 17 -13.21 -11.50 12.95
C THR A 17 -11.95 -10.67 12.80
N ALA A 18 -10.79 -11.23 13.18
CA ALA A 18 -9.50 -10.67 12.82
C ALA A 18 -9.45 -10.61 11.29
N LEU A 19 -9.59 -9.40 10.72
CA LEU A 19 -9.36 -9.20 9.30
C LEU A 19 -7.90 -9.58 9.04
N ALA A 20 -7.69 -10.71 8.38
CA ALA A 20 -6.38 -11.14 7.94
C ALA A 20 -5.76 -9.99 7.14
N GLN A 21 -4.73 -9.36 7.70
CA GLN A 21 -4.00 -8.29 7.03
C GLN A 21 -3.31 -8.92 5.81
N ASN A 22 -3.87 -8.70 4.62
CA ASN A 22 -3.23 -9.09 3.37
C ASN A 22 -1.99 -8.21 3.18
N SER A 23 -0.88 -8.63 3.77
CA SER A 23 0.43 -8.06 3.52
C SER A 23 0.76 -8.32 2.06
N GLN A 24 0.73 -7.26 1.25
CA GLN A 24 1.17 -7.29 -0.15
C GLN A 24 2.64 -7.67 -0.22
N ARG A 25 2.90 -8.98 -0.25
CA ARG A 25 4.25 -9.52 -0.21
C ARG A 25 4.87 -9.46 -1.59
N THR A 26 5.91 -8.65 -1.74
CA THR A 26 6.78 -8.64 -2.92
C THR A 26 7.69 -9.86 -2.90
N LYS A 27 7.80 -10.58 -4.02
CA LYS A 27 8.68 -11.76 -4.17
C LYS A 27 9.60 -11.55 -5.34
N ILE A 28 10.91 -11.45 -5.12
CA ILE A 28 11.90 -11.26 -6.20
C ILE A 28 12.73 -12.54 -6.37
N GLN A 29 12.79 -13.08 -7.58
CA GLN A 29 13.52 -14.28 -7.96
C GLN A 29 14.53 -13.95 -9.06
N GLY A 30 15.54 -13.13 -8.76
CA GLY A 30 16.62 -12.66 -9.64
C GLY A 30 17.21 -11.33 -9.17
N ASN A 31 18.27 -10.84 -9.80
CA ASN A 31 18.99 -9.61 -9.39
C ASN A 31 18.19 -8.36 -9.77
N THR A 32 17.92 -7.44 -8.84
CA THR A 32 17.25 -6.17 -9.16
C THR A 32 18.19 -4.98 -8.95
N GLU A 33 18.38 -4.17 -9.99
CA GLU A 33 19.12 -2.90 -9.97
C GLU A 33 18.14 -1.76 -10.26
N ILE A 34 18.22 -0.64 -9.55
CA ILE A 34 17.36 0.53 -9.78
C ILE A 34 18.19 1.81 -9.65
N ASN A 35 18.32 2.60 -10.72
CA ASN A 35 19.00 3.89 -10.75
C ASN A 35 18.00 5.02 -11.02
N ALA A 36 17.27 5.47 -10.01
CA ALA A 36 16.27 6.53 -10.15
C ALA A 36 16.76 7.92 -9.71
N THR A 37 16.34 8.99 -10.36
CA THR A 37 16.62 10.38 -9.94
C THR A 37 15.33 11.20 -9.94
N THR A 38 15.17 12.11 -8.98
CA THR A 38 14.14 13.15 -8.94
C THR A 38 14.73 14.45 -8.42
N ASN A 39 14.11 15.59 -8.74
CA ASN A 39 14.51 16.90 -8.24
C ASN A 39 13.70 17.27 -6.98
N ASN A 40 12.46 17.74 -7.13
CA ASN A 40 11.55 17.99 -6.01
C ASN A 40 10.37 17.02 -6.06
N MET A 41 9.91 16.52 -4.92
CA MET A 41 8.73 15.66 -4.86
C MET A 41 7.73 16.20 -3.85
N THR A 42 6.52 16.49 -4.31
CA THR A 42 5.43 17.04 -3.51
C THR A 42 4.23 16.12 -3.63
N ALA A 43 3.64 15.72 -2.51
CA ALA A 43 2.42 14.93 -2.47
C ALA A 43 1.45 15.61 -1.52
N ILE A 44 0.29 16.04 -2.04
CA ILE A 44 -0.67 16.87 -1.32
C ILE A 44 -1.98 16.10 -1.23
N ALA A 45 -2.48 15.87 -0.01
CA ALA A 45 -3.79 15.30 0.24
C ALA A 45 -4.66 16.33 0.98
N VAL A 46 -5.73 16.83 0.33
CA VAL A 46 -6.61 17.88 0.87
C VAL A 46 -8.02 17.36 1.09
N GLY A 47 -8.45 17.29 2.34
CA GLY A 47 -9.77 16.80 2.73
C GLY A 47 -9.73 15.40 3.37
N GLU A 48 -10.90 14.92 3.80
CA GLU A 48 -11.01 13.71 4.62
C GLU A 48 -10.83 12.43 3.80
N GLY A 49 -10.01 11.50 4.30
CA GLY A 49 -9.83 10.17 3.70
C GLY A 49 -8.97 10.14 2.44
N ASN A 50 -8.22 11.22 2.15
CA ASN A 50 -7.39 11.29 0.96
C ASN A 50 -5.99 10.69 1.15
N VAL A 51 -5.40 10.20 0.06
CA VAL A 51 -4.06 9.62 0.00
C VAL A 51 -3.35 10.18 -1.23
N ALA A 52 -2.16 10.77 -1.07
CA ALA A 52 -1.29 11.20 -2.18
C ALA A 52 0.09 10.55 -2.02
N LYS A 53 0.65 9.93 -3.06
CA LYS A 53 1.99 9.28 -2.99
C LYS A 53 2.80 9.52 -4.26
N ASN A 54 4.05 9.93 -4.11
CA ASN A 54 5.06 9.81 -5.16
C ASN A 54 5.88 8.55 -4.90
N ARG A 55 6.07 7.73 -5.91
CA ARG A 55 6.90 6.52 -5.88
C ARG A 55 7.83 6.59 -7.07
N VAL A 56 9.11 6.34 -6.87
CA VAL A 56 10.12 6.38 -7.94
C VAL A 56 11.02 5.17 -7.78
N GLY A 57 11.33 4.48 -8.86
CA GLY A 57 12.12 3.26 -8.88
C GLY A 57 11.49 2.11 -8.10
N VAL A 58 10.17 1.91 -8.14
CA VAL A 58 9.49 1.01 -7.18
C VAL A 58 9.25 -0.39 -7.70
N VAL A 59 9.88 -1.47 -7.18
CA VAL A 59 9.56 -2.91 -7.44
C VAL A 59 8.73 -3.57 -6.32
N GLN A 60 7.59 -4.19 -6.64
CA GLN A 60 6.56 -4.63 -5.70
C GLN A 60 5.69 -5.70 -6.41
N GLY A 61 5.42 -6.82 -5.73
CA GLY A 61 4.78 -8.03 -6.29
C GLY A 61 5.78 -9.13 -6.71
N ASP A 62 5.31 -10.16 -7.41
CA ASP A 62 6.11 -11.35 -7.73
C ASP A 62 6.98 -11.19 -8.98
N GLN A 63 8.23 -10.76 -8.84
CA GLN A 63 9.24 -10.70 -9.90
C GLN A 63 10.05 -12.00 -10.01
N LYS A 64 10.24 -12.46 -11.24
CA LYS A 64 11.21 -13.51 -11.59
C LYS A 64 12.19 -12.96 -12.62
N GLY A 65 13.45 -13.41 -12.56
CA GLY A 65 14.54 -12.93 -13.38
C GLY A 65 15.19 -11.63 -12.88
N ASN A 66 16.29 -11.27 -13.53
CA ASN A 66 17.00 -10.03 -13.22
C ASN A 66 16.20 -8.82 -13.73
N THR A 67 16.25 -7.71 -13.01
CA THR A 67 15.50 -6.48 -13.24
C THR A 67 16.47 -5.32 -13.15
N LYS A 68 16.48 -4.39 -14.10
CA LYS A 68 17.28 -3.16 -14.02
C LYS A 68 16.41 -1.96 -14.37
N ILE A 69 16.39 -0.94 -13.54
CA ILE A 69 15.40 0.15 -13.60
C ILE A 69 16.11 1.48 -13.42
N ASN A 70 16.46 2.13 -14.51
CA ASN A 70 17.06 3.46 -14.46
C ASN A 70 15.95 4.49 -14.70
N VAL A 71 15.79 5.45 -13.79
CA VAL A 71 14.84 6.54 -13.85
C VAL A 71 15.61 7.86 -13.69
N ALA A 72 15.24 8.87 -14.44
CA ALA A 72 15.63 10.24 -14.16
C ALA A 72 14.40 11.11 -14.39
N ALA A 73 13.81 11.57 -13.30
CA ALA A 73 12.64 12.41 -13.24
C ALA A 73 13.03 13.77 -12.64
N GLY A 74 12.21 14.78 -12.92
CA GLY A 74 12.41 16.13 -12.41
C GLY A 74 11.59 16.36 -11.15
N ASN A 75 10.83 17.45 -11.15
CA ASN A 75 9.89 17.75 -10.08
C ASN A 75 8.61 16.90 -10.25
N VAL A 76 8.17 16.23 -9.19
CA VAL A 76 6.96 15.38 -9.17
C VAL A 76 5.97 15.97 -8.19
N THR A 77 4.78 16.33 -8.65
CA THR A 77 3.69 16.76 -7.75
C THR A 77 2.48 15.87 -7.92
N THR A 78 2.05 15.22 -6.83
CA THR A 78 0.80 14.44 -6.77
C THR A 78 -0.18 15.17 -5.87
N VAL A 79 -1.43 15.32 -6.32
CA VAL A 79 -2.49 15.96 -5.52
C VAL A 79 -3.72 15.06 -5.46
N ALA A 80 -4.23 14.83 -4.25
CA ALA A 80 -5.51 14.20 -3.97
C ALA A 80 -6.40 15.17 -3.18
N ALA A 81 -7.43 15.73 -3.80
CA ALA A 81 -8.34 16.70 -3.16
C ALA A 81 -9.80 16.21 -3.16
N GLY A 82 -10.55 16.51 -2.10
CA GLY A 82 -11.95 16.08 -1.91
C GLY A 82 -12.12 15.12 -0.74
N ARG A 83 -13.11 14.22 -0.81
CA ARG A 83 -13.33 13.16 0.19
C ARG A 83 -12.96 11.80 -0.40
N ASN A 84 -12.23 10.97 0.34
CA ASN A 84 -11.88 9.58 0.01
C ASN A 84 -11.16 9.40 -1.35
N ARG A 85 -10.26 10.30 -1.71
CA ARG A 85 -9.49 10.30 -2.97
C ARG A 85 -8.09 9.74 -2.80
N LYS A 86 -7.64 8.91 -3.73
CA LYS A 86 -6.29 8.37 -3.74
C LYS A 86 -5.59 8.79 -5.03
N ALA A 87 -4.39 9.32 -4.91
CA ALA A 87 -3.53 9.73 -6.01
C ALA A 87 -2.14 9.14 -5.77
N CYS A 88 -1.61 8.44 -6.76
CA CYS A 88 -0.23 8.00 -6.70
C CYS A 88 0.45 8.19 -8.04
N THR A 89 1.64 8.76 -8.00
CA THR A 89 2.53 8.84 -9.15
C THR A 89 3.65 7.83 -8.94
N ASN A 90 3.72 6.80 -9.78
CA ASN A 90 4.77 5.78 -9.76
C ASN A 90 5.69 6.00 -10.96
N ILE A 91 7.00 6.08 -10.75
CA ILE A 91 7.98 6.43 -11.77
C ILE A 91 9.10 5.39 -11.77
N GLY A 92 9.03 4.40 -12.66
CA GLY A 92 9.92 3.23 -12.70
C GLY A 92 9.48 2.11 -11.78
N GLY A 93 10.21 0.98 -11.77
CA GLY A 93 9.93 -0.09 -10.83
C GLY A 93 8.75 -1.04 -11.16
N LYS A 94 8.62 -2.19 -10.47
CA LYS A 94 7.39 -3.03 -10.35
C LYS A 94 6.40 -2.62 -9.20
N VAL A 95 5.10 -2.79 -9.33
CA VAL A 95 4.12 -2.41 -8.28
C VAL A 95 3.15 -3.58 -8.00
N SER A 96 2.70 -3.79 -6.75
CA SER A 96 1.78 -4.90 -6.36
C SER A 96 0.35 -4.50 -6.08
N ASP A 97 0.08 -3.23 -5.81
CA ASP A 97 -1.20 -2.59 -6.14
C ASP A 97 -1.00 -1.09 -6.07
N GLU A 98 -1.48 -0.46 -7.13
CA GLU A 98 -1.30 0.94 -7.40
C GLU A 98 -2.43 1.73 -6.80
N CYS A 99 -2.21 2.26 -5.59
CA CYS A 99 -3.07 3.32 -5.08
C CYS A 99 -4.58 3.03 -5.08
N LYS A 100 -4.97 1.76 -4.97
CA LYS A 100 -6.37 1.36 -4.77
C LYS A 100 -6.90 1.89 -3.46
#